data_AF-A0A059F282-F1
#
_entry.id   AF-A0A059F282-F1
#
_cell.length_a   1.000
_cell.length_b   1.000
_cell.length_c   1.000
_cell.angle_alpha   90.00
_cell.angle_beta   90.00
_cell.angle_gamma   90.00
#
_symmetry.space_group_name_H-M   'P 1'
#
loop_
_entity.id
_entity.type
_entity.pdbx_description
1 polymer ?
#
loop_
_entity_poly.entity_id
_entity_poly.type
_entity_poly.pdbx_seq_one_letter_code
_entity_poly.pdbx_strand_id
1 'polypeptide(L)' 'YEFINSRSGVNTQAVESFNNCLKLEIKKRKGVKTSNRAIFLKEFLFIFNNKKNLLHELLNLIKINFLNLFIL' A
#
# COMPACT_ATOMS: atom_id res chain seq x y z
N TYR A 1 20.75 15.32 -8.25
CA TYR A 1 19.41 14.80 -7.90
C TYR A 1 18.42 15.51 -8.81
N GLU A 2 17.76 14.78 -9.72
CA GLU A 2 16.72 15.36 -10.59
C GLU A 2 15.38 15.24 -9.89
N PHE A 3 14.69 16.32 -9.54
CA PHE A 3 13.35 16.26 -8.90
C PHE A 3 12.28 15.71 -9.84
N ILE A 4 12.39 16.04 -11.12
CA ILE A 4 11.56 15.50 -12.20
C ILE A 4 12.53 14.87 -13.19
N ASN A 5 12.33 13.60 -13.52
CA ASN A 5 13.15 12.93 -14.51
C ASN A 5 12.94 13.57 -15.88
N SER A 6 14.03 14.03 -16.49
CA SER A 6 13.99 14.78 -17.76
C SER A 6 13.47 13.97 -18.95
N ARG A 7 13.54 12.63 -18.90
CA ARG A 7 13.09 11.72 -19.97
C ARG A 7 11.65 11.23 -19.78
N SER A 8 11.25 10.91 -18.55
CA SER A 8 9.94 10.32 -18.25
C SER A 8 8.94 11.28 -17.63
N GLY A 9 9.37 12.48 -17.20
CA GLY A 9 8.54 13.45 -16.48
C GLY A 9 8.14 13.02 -15.06
N VAL A 10 8.67 11.90 -14.56
CA VAL A 10 8.31 11.36 -13.24
C VAL A 10 8.94 12.20 -12.12
N ASN A 11 8.13 12.54 -11.11
CA ASN A 11 8.63 13.14 -9.87
C ASN A 11 9.41 12.08 -9.07
N THR A 12 10.74 12.17 -9.10
CA THR A 12 11.64 11.18 -8.48
C THR A 12 11.55 11.20 -6.96
N GLN A 13 11.25 12.36 -6.36
CA GLN A 13 11.13 12.53 -4.92
C GLN A 13 9.89 11.82 -4.38
N ALA A 14 8.77 11.87 -5.13
CA ALA A 14 7.58 11.12 -4.78
C ALA A 14 7.84 9.59 -4.83
N VAL A 15 8.53 9.12 -5.86
CA VAL A 15 8.92 7.71 -6.00
C VAL A 15 9.86 7.28 -4.88
N GLU A 16 10.86 8.10 -4.55
CA GLU A 16 11.80 7.82 -3.47
C GLU A 16 11.10 7.78 -2.11
N SER A 17 10.22 8.75 -1.83
CA SER A 17 9.43 8.80 -0.60
C SER A 17 8.58 7.54 -0.44
N PHE A 18 7.89 7.11 -1.50
CA PHE A 18 7.11 5.88 -1.52
C PHE A 18 7.98 4.64 -1.25
N ASN A 19 9.13 4.53 -1.92
CA ASN A 19 10.08 3.44 -1.73
C ASN A 19 10.62 3.39 -0.29
N ASN A 20 10.85 4.54 0.34
CA ASN A 20 11.30 4.62 1.72
C ASN A 20 10.22 4.13 2.69
N CYS A 21 8.94 4.46 2.46
CA CYS A 21 7.83 3.91 3.22
C CYS A 21 7.75 2.38 3.11
N LEU A 22 7.88 1.83 1.90
CA LEU A 22 7.91 0.38 1.67
C LEU A 22 9.06 -0.31 2.42
N LYS A 23 10.28 0.22 2.27
CA LYS A 23 11.48 -0.32 2.95
C LYS A 23 11.33 -0.30 4.47
N LEU A 24 10.78 0.80 5.01
CA LEU A 24 10.54 0.94 6.44
C LEU A 24 9.56 -0.14 6.95
N GLU A 25 8.49 -0.39 6.23
CA GLU A 25 7.49 -1.40 6.63
C GLU A 25 8.04 -2.83 6.55
N ILE A 26 8.83 -3.15 5.52
CA ILE A 26 9.54 -4.43 5.43
C ILE A 26 10.50 -4.60 6.62
N LYS A 27 11.23 -3.55 7.00
CA LYS A 27 12.15 -3.57 8.14
C LYS A 27 11.42 -3.79 9.46
N LYS A 28 10.28 -3.12 9.68
CA LYS A 28 9.43 -3.32 10.88
C LYS A 28 8.95 -4.76 11.02
N ARG A 29 8.62 -5.42 9.90
CA ARG A 29 8.19 -6.83 9.86
C ARG A 29 9.35 -7.83 9.90
N LYS A 30 10.61 -7.35 9.96
CA LYS A 30 11.83 -8.18 9.90
C LYS A 30 11.92 -9.01 8.59
N GLY A 31 11.47 -8.42 7.49
CA GLY A 31 11.41 -9.06 6.19
C GLY A 31 10.03 -9.59 5.82
N VAL A 32 9.89 -10.05 4.59
CA VAL A 32 8.66 -10.65 4.04
C VAL A 32 9.06 -11.88 3.23
N LYS A 33 8.46 -13.04 3.52
CA LYS A 33 8.68 -14.27 2.72
C LYS A 33 8.27 -14.02 1.28
N THR A 34 9.03 -14.56 0.32
CA THR A 34 8.75 -14.38 -1.11
C THR A 34 7.33 -14.79 -1.49
N SER A 35 6.83 -15.90 -0.95
CA SER A 35 5.46 -16.38 -1.13
C SER A 35 4.38 -15.36 -0.71
N ASN A 36 4.70 -14.47 0.22
CA ASN A 36 3.75 -13.55 0.85
C ASN A 36 3.87 -12.11 0.30
N ARG A 37 4.76 -11.85 -0.67
CA ARG A 37 4.99 -10.50 -1.21
C ARG A 37 3.73 -9.88 -1.81
N ALA A 38 2.92 -10.67 -2.51
CA ALA A 38 1.68 -10.18 -3.11
C ALA A 38 0.66 -9.73 -2.05
N ILE A 39 0.50 -10.52 -0.98
CA ILE A 39 -0.39 -10.18 0.15
C ILE A 39 0.14 -8.93 0.87
N PHE A 40 1.45 -8.91 1.18
CA PHE A 40 2.10 -7.75 1.79
C PHE A 40 1.89 -6.46 0.98
N LEU A 41 2.07 -6.51 -0.34
CA LEU A 41 1.87 -5.33 -1.19
C LEU A 41 0.42 -4.86 -1.18
N LYS A 42 -0.56 -5.77 -1.19
CA LYS A 42 -1.98 -5.41 -1.07
C LYS A 42 -2.27 -4.72 0.26
N GLU A 43 -1.80 -5.27 1.37
CA GLU A 43 -1.94 -4.66 2.71
C GLU A 43 -1.28 -3.28 2.77
N PHE A 44 -0.03 -3.18 2.31
CA PHE A 44 0.72 -1.93 2.32
C PHE A 44 0.01 -0.85 1.51
N LEU A 45 -0.41 -1.15 0.28
CA LEU A 45 -1.10 -0.20 -0.58
C LEU A 45 -2.44 0.24 0.02
N PHE A 46 -3.20 -0.68 0.62
CA PHE A 46 -4.44 -0.35 1.30
C PHE A 46 -4.20 0.64 2.44
N ILE A 47 -3.21 0.36 3.30
CA ILE A 47 -2.88 1.24 4.43
C ILE A 47 -2.35 2.59 3.93
N PHE A 48 -1.45 2.59 2.95
CA PHE A 48 -0.82 3.80 2.43
C PHE A 48 -1.84 4.75 1.80
N ASN A 49 -2.74 4.22 0.96
CA ASN A 49 -3.75 5.02 0.26
C ASN A 49 -4.85 5.54 1.21
N ASN A 50 -5.20 4.76 2.23
CA ASN A 50 -6.31 5.07 3.15
C ASN A 50 -5.85 5.65 4.49
N LYS A 51 -4.58 6.06 4.62
CA LYS A 51 -3.98 6.48 5.90
C LYS A 51 -4.76 7.55 6.68
N LYS A 52 -5.54 8.39 5.99
CA LYS A 52 -6.36 9.44 6.61
C LYS A 52 -7.62 8.90 7.29
N ASN A 53 -8.26 7.89 6.69
CA ASN A 53 -9.57 7.37 7.09
C ASN A 53 -9.55 5.82 7.22
N LEU A 54 -8.43 5.26 7.69
CA LEU A 54 -8.16 3.82 7.61
C LEU A 54 -9.25 2.96 8.26
N LEU A 55 -9.75 3.36 9.43
CA LEU A 55 -10.81 2.64 10.14
C LEU A 55 -12.11 2.60 9.33
N HIS A 56 -12.49 3.73 8.72
CA HIS A 56 -13.70 3.81 7.91
C HIS A 56 -13.60 2.89 6.69
N GLU A 57 -12.48 2.95 5.98
CA GLU A 57 -12.25 2.12 4.79
C GLU A 57 -12.18 0.62 5.13
N LEU A 58 -11.58 0.27 6.27
CA LEU A 58 -11.56 -1.10 6.76
C LEU A 58 -12.98 -1.62 7.05
N LEU A 59 -13.80 -0.81 7.73
CA LEU A 59 -15.20 -1.17 8.03
C LEU A 59 -16.04 -1.30 6.74
N ASN A 60 -15.83 -0.43 5.76
CA ASN A 60 -16.49 -0.54 4.45
C ASN A 60 -16.12 -1.85 3.74
N LEU A 61 -14.85 -2.24 3.79
CA LEU A 61 -14.37 -3.48 3.17
C LEU A 61 -14.97 -4.72 3.85
N ILE A 62 -15.07 -4.72 5.18
CA ILE A 62 -15.74 -5.79 5.95
C ILE A 62 -17.23 -5.84 5.59
N LYS A 63 -17.90 -4.68 5.53
CA LYS A 63 -19.33 -4.59 5.19
C LYS A 63 -19.62 -5.15 3.80
N ILE A 64 -18.82 -4.81 2.80
CA ILE A 64 -18.96 -5.30 1.42
C ILE A 64 -18.77 -6.82 1.38
N ASN A 65 -17.72 -7.34 2.03
CA ASN A 65 -17.48 -8.78 2.07
C ASN A 65 -18.60 -9.54 2.78
N PHE A 66 -19.15 -8.99 3.86
CA PHE A 66 -20.29 -9.58 4.55
C PHE A 66 -21.52 -9.61 3.63
N LEU A 67 -21.84 -8.50 2.95
CA LEU A 67 -22.96 -8.44 2.00
C LEU A 67 -22.84 -9.47 0.87
N ASN A 68 -21.64 -9.64 0.31
CA ASN A 68 -21.38 -10.61 -0.75
C ASN A 68 -21.60 -12.07 -0.30
N LEU A 69 -21.46 -12.36 1.00
CA LEU A 69 -21.68 -13.70 1.55
C LEU A 69 -23.17 -14.08 1.62
N PHE A 70 -24.09 -13.11 1.70
CA PHE A 70 -25.54 -13.36 1.76
C PHE A 70 -26.23 -13.39 0.37
N ILE A 71 -25.52 -13.00 -0.69
CA ILE A 71 -26.06 -12.96 -2.06
C ILE A 71 -25.72 -14.26 -2.84
N LEU A 72 -24.98 -15.19 -2.22
CA LEU A 72 -24.66 -16.54 -2.72
C LEU A 72 -25.42 -17.60 -1.92
#